data_AF-Q24Z71-F1
#
_entry.id   AF-Q24Z71-F1
#
_cell.length_a   1.000
_cell.length_b   1.000
_cell.length_c   1.000
_cell.angle_alpha   90.00
_cell.angle_beta   90.00
_cell.angle_gamma   90.00
#
_symmetry.space_group_name_H-M   'P 1'
#
loop_
_entity.id
_entity.type
_entity.pdbx_description
1 polymer ?
#
loop_
_entity_poly.entity_id
_entity_poly.type
_entity_poly.pdbx_seq_one_letter_code
_entity_poly.pdbx_strand_id
1 'polypeptide(L)'
;MLKEEERVMDYRASRNLKLIIITTLFALLIACLTLGCSSDQGGEKAVSAGAPGMVEGSDATEVDMSEWSVDKDCSVCHSAEHASISNINYTASAHADMGCLACHKDTDGLATVHEAAKSSNPGTIKKLKNPITNEVCLSCHGSYAALAEQTKNSIVLTDEDGTVVNPHAIPVNKKHDPNPKCTDCHKIHTGSDPQAYCYTCHHTKTFECYTCHE
;
A
#
# COMPACT_ATOMS: atom_id res chain seq x y z
N MET A 1 -7.60 -33.96 38.41
CA MET A 1 -8.98 -33.65 38.01
C MET A 1 -9.47 -32.33 38.59
N LEU A 2 -9.48 -32.11 39.90
CA LEU A 2 -10.02 -30.88 40.51
C LEU A 2 -9.33 -29.56 40.06
N LYS A 3 -8.01 -29.56 39.84
CA LYS A 3 -7.25 -28.39 39.35
C LYS A 3 -7.55 -28.00 37.89
N GLU A 4 -8.02 -28.94 37.08
CA GLU A 4 -8.36 -28.70 35.67
C GLU A 4 -9.72 -28.00 35.57
N GLU A 5 -10.67 -28.43 36.40
CA GLU A 5 -12.03 -27.88 36.44
C GLU A 5 -12.07 -26.44 36.94
N GLU A 6 -11.28 -26.12 37.97
CA GLU A 6 -11.11 -24.75 38.49
C GLU A 6 -10.58 -23.80 37.41
N ARG A 7 -9.54 -24.24 36.68
CA ARG A 7 -8.92 -23.44 35.60
C ARG A 7 -9.88 -23.22 34.42
N VAL A 8 -10.69 -24.22 34.09
CA VAL A 8 -11.70 -24.11 33.01
C VAL A 8 -12.86 -23.20 33.42
N MET A 9 -13.23 -23.17 34.71
CA MET A 9 -14.24 -22.23 35.22
C MET A 9 -13.73 -20.79 35.21
N ASP A 10 -12.49 -20.54 35.63
CA ASP A 10 -11.87 -19.20 35.60
C ASP A 10 -11.71 -18.67 34.17
N TYR A 11 -11.38 -19.55 33.22
CA TYR A 11 -11.29 -19.19 31.81
C TYR A 11 -12.65 -18.83 31.19
N ARG A 12 -13.72 -19.56 31.55
CA ARG A 12 -15.08 -19.27 31.09
C ARG A 12 -15.62 -17.97 31.70
N ALA A 13 -15.35 -17.73 32.98
CA ALA A 13 -15.75 -16.50 33.67
C ALA A 13 -15.04 -15.27 33.10
N SER A 14 -13.73 -15.34 32.84
CA SER A 14 -12.95 -14.24 32.26
C SER A 14 -13.31 -13.95 30.79
N ARG A 15 -13.65 -14.98 30.00
CA ARG A 15 -14.14 -14.80 28.63
C ARG A 15 -15.52 -14.14 28.59
N ASN A 16 -16.44 -14.57 29.46
CA ASN A 16 -17.79 -13.97 29.54
C ASN A 16 -17.74 -12.52 30.06
N LEU A 17 -16.84 -12.21 30.99
CA LEU A 17 -16.62 -10.84 31.48
C LEU A 17 -16.07 -9.91 30.37
N LYS A 18 -15.12 -10.38 29.55
CA LYS A 18 -14.60 -9.61 28.41
C LYS A 18 -15.67 -9.36 27.33
N LEU A 19 -16.52 -10.35 27.05
CA LEU A 19 -17.64 -10.21 26.10
C LEU A 19 -18.72 -9.21 26.58
N ILE A 20 -18.99 -9.15 27.89
CA ILE A 20 -19.94 -8.18 28.49
C ILE A 20 -19.38 -6.75 28.46
N ILE A 21 -18.06 -6.57 28.65
CA ILE A 21 -17.42 -5.25 28.59
C ILE A 21 -17.36 -4.72 27.14
N ILE A 22 -17.13 -5.58 26.14
CA ILE A 22 -17.06 -5.16 24.73
C ILE A 22 -18.45 -4.76 24.18
N THR A 23 -19.52 -5.44 24.62
CA THR A 23 -20.89 -5.17 24.16
C THR A 23 -21.51 -3.92 24.81
N THR A 24 -21.11 -3.57 26.04
CA THR A 24 -21.58 -2.36 26.72
C THR A 24 -20.89 -1.08 26.22
N LEU A 25 -19.63 -1.16 25.76
CA LEU A 25 -18.92 -0.02 25.15
C LEU A 25 -19.43 0.31 23.73
N PHE A 26 -19.91 -0.68 22.97
CA PHE A 26 -20.46 -0.46 21.62
C PHE A 26 -21.87 0.16 21.64
N ALA A 27 -22.65 -0.07 22.70
CA ALA A 27 -24.00 0.47 22.85
C ALA A 27 -24.04 1.95 23.28
N LEU A 28 -22.94 2.51 23.82
CA LEU A 28 -22.88 3.91 24.27
C LEU A 28 -22.42 4.92 23.20
N LEU A 29 -21.99 4.45 22.00
CA LEU A 29 -21.51 5.32 20.93
C LEU A 29 -22.57 5.66 19.85
N ILE A 30 -23.79 5.11 19.95
CA ILE A 30 -24.86 5.27 18.95
C ILE A 30 -26.05 6.05 19.55
N ALA A 31 -25.79 7.12 20.30
CA ALA A 31 -26.86 7.90 20.95
C ALA A 31 -26.69 9.43 20.92
N CYS A 32 -25.86 9.98 20.02
CA CYS A 32 -25.78 11.43 19.80
C CYS A 32 -25.42 11.73 18.36
N LEU A 33 -26.42 12.01 17.50
CA LEU A 33 -26.40 12.96 16.37
C LEU A 33 -27.64 12.73 15.47
N THR A 34 -28.83 13.06 15.97
CA THR A 34 -29.98 13.38 15.12
C THR A 34 -30.71 14.58 15.71
N LEU A 35 -30.40 15.78 15.20
CA LEU A 35 -31.23 16.99 15.27
C LEU A 35 -30.75 17.89 14.11
N GLY A 36 -31.57 17.99 13.07
CA GLY A 36 -31.33 18.83 11.90
C GLY A 36 -32.13 20.13 11.92
N CYS A 37 -31.88 20.97 10.91
CA CYS A 37 -32.78 21.96 10.28
C CYS A 37 -32.25 22.17 8.84
N SER A 38 -32.99 21.85 7.77
CA SER A 38 -33.96 22.69 7.01
C SER A 38 -33.31 23.91 6.32
N SER A 39 -33.53 24.31 5.06
CA SER A 39 -34.39 23.91 3.92
C SER A 39 -33.69 24.46 2.64
N ASP A 40 -33.95 24.00 1.41
CA ASP A 40 -35.00 24.59 0.56
C ASP A 40 -35.40 23.65 -0.60
N GLN A 41 -36.68 23.70 -0.95
CA GLN A 41 -37.32 22.94 -2.00
C GLN A 41 -37.29 23.71 -3.33
N GLY A 42 -37.00 23.00 -4.41
CA GLY A 42 -37.39 23.38 -5.75
C GLY A 42 -37.57 22.12 -6.60
N GLY A 43 -38.82 21.69 -6.80
CA GLY A 43 -39.18 20.73 -7.85
C GLY A 43 -38.87 21.31 -9.24
N GLU A 44 -38.86 20.59 -10.35
CA GLU A 44 -39.44 19.30 -10.69
C GLU A 44 -38.85 18.86 -12.05
N LYS A 45 -38.99 17.56 -12.32
CA LYS A 45 -39.01 16.89 -13.65
C LYS A 45 -37.73 16.64 -14.44
N ALA A 46 -37.48 15.34 -14.56
CA ALA A 46 -36.71 14.69 -15.60
C ALA A 46 -37.23 14.99 -17.02
N VAL A 47 -36.30 15.27 -17.94
CA VAL A 47 -36.43 14.95 -19.37
C VAL A 47 -35.04 14.54 -19.89
N SER A 48 -34.98 13.32 -20.41
CA SER A 48 -33.91 12.82 -21.27
C SER A 48 -33.89 13.64 -22.58
N ALA A 49 -32.77 14.29 -22.88
CA ALA A 49 -32.40 14.68 -24.24
C ALA A 49 -30.89 14.87 -24.30
N GLY A 50 -30.26 14.32 -25.34
CA GLY A 50 -28.81 14.29 -25.50
C GLY A 50 -28.16 15.67 -25.54
N ALA A 51 -26.91 15.72 -25.05
CA ALA A 51 -26.05 16.87 -25.21
C ALA A 51 -25.08 16.64 -26.37
N PRO A 52 -25.11 17.50 -27.41
CA PRO A 52 -23.98 17.67 -28.32
C PRO A 52 -22.96 18.64 -27.71
N GLY A 53 -21.71 18.50 -28.13
CA GLY A 53 -20.72 19.56 -28.04
C GLY A 53 -19.63 19.33 -26.98
N MET A 54 -18.47 18.87 -27.45
CA MET A 54 -17.19 19.20 -26.83
C MET A 54 -17.16 20.72 -26.60
N VAL A 55 -17.01 21.13 -25.35
CA VAL A 55 -16.57 22.48 -25.01
C VAL A 55 -15.05 22.39 -24.95
N GLU A 56 -14.41 22.72 -26.07
CA GLU A 56 -13.02 23.15 -26.09
C GLU A 56 -12.89 24.41 -25.25
N GLY A 57 -11.85 24.46 -24.41
CA GLY A 57 -11.55 25.64 -23.61
C GLY A 57 -11.06 25.31 -22.20
N SER A 58 -10.10 24.41 -22.05
CA SER A 58 -9.03 24.66 -21.09
C SER A 58 -7.81 25.04 -21.90
N ASP A 59 -7.21 26.17 -21.58
CA ASP A 59 -5.85 26.52 -21.98
C ASP A 59 -4.93 25.39 -21.46
N ALA A 60 -4.80 24.33 -22.25
CA ALA A 60 -3.85 23.28 -22.02
C ALA A 60 -2.53 23.91 -22.43
N THR A 61 -1.82 24.49 -21.46
CA THR A 61 -0.40 24.79 -21.62
C THR A 61 0.24 23.57 -22.24
N GLU A 62 0.67 23.72 -23.49
CA GLU A 62 1.31 22.65 -24.24
C GLU A 62 2.53 22.21 -23.43
N VAL A 63 2.48 20.97 -22.95
CA VAL A 63 3.58 20.41 -22.16
C VAL A 63 4.73 20.19 -23.12
N ASP A 64 5.76 21.02 -22.99
CA ASP A 64 6.97 20.89 -23.79
C ASP A 64 7.69 19.58 -23.44
N MET A 65 7.50 18.58 -24.31
CA MET A 65 8.17 17.29 -24.27
C MET A 65 9.40 17.26 -25.18
N SER A 66 9.85 18.38 -25.76
CA SER A 66 10.97 18.39 -26.71
C SER A 66 12.32 18.07 -26.06
N GLU A 67 12.50 18.46 -24.79
CA GLU A 67 13.71 18.21 -24.00
C GLU A 67 13.39 17.53 -22.67
N TRP A 68 14.19 16.52 -22.31
CA TRP A 68 14.15 15.87 -20.99
C TRP A 68 15.14 16.57 -20.05
N SER A 69 14.74 16.75 -18.79
CA SER A 69 15.61 17.18 -17.70
C SER A 69 15.15 16.57 -16.38
N VAL A 70 16.09 16.33 -15.48
CA VAL A 70 15.87 15.89 -14.09
C VAL A 70 15.08 16.91 -13.27
N ASP A 71 15.12 18.19 -13.67
CA ASP A 71 14.42 19.27 -12.97
C ASP A 71 12.99 19.50 -13.48
N LYS A 72 12.53 18.74 -14.50
CA LYS A 72 11.16 18.87 -15.00
C LYS A 72 10.16 18.38 -13.95
N ASP A 73 9.04 19.09 -13.84
CA ASP A 73 7.95 18.68 -12.95
C ASP A 73 7.33 17.38 -13.44
N CYS A 74 7.60 16.31 -12.68
CA CYS A 74 7.10 14.97 -12.97
C CYS A 74 5.57 14.89 -12.90
N SER A 75 4.92 15.74 -12.09
CA SER A 75 3.49 15.68 -11.80
C SER A 75 2.60 15.99 -13.01
N VAL A 76 3.15 16.71 -13.99
CA VAL A 76 2.47 17.07 -15.25
C VAL A 76 2.02 15.82 -16.02
N CYS A 77 2.79 14.73 -15.95
CA CYS A 77 2.45 13.46 -16.61
C CYS A 77 2.21 12.31 -15.60
N HIS A 78 2.80 12.38 -14.40
CA HIS A 78 2.69 11.37 -13.35
C HIS A 78 1.81 11.84 -12.19
N SER A 79 0.63 12.37 -12.50
CA SER A 79 -0.29 12.94 -11.51
C SER A 79 -0.77 11.92 -10.48
N ALA A 80 -0.93 10.65 -10.87
CA ALA A 80 -1.30 9.56 -9.95
C ALA A 80 -0.17 9.26 -8.95
N GLU A 81 1.07 9.11 -9.42
CA GLU A 81 2.23 8.91 -8.56
C GLU A 81 2.48 10.15 -7.68
N HIS A 82 2.29 11.36 -8.20
CA HIS A 82 2.38 12.58 -7.41
C HIS A 82 1.31 12.62 -6.32
N ALA A 83 0.03 12.35 -6.63
CA ALA A 83 -1.04 12.30 -5.65
C ALA A 83 -0.84 11.21 -4.58
N SER A 84 -0.13 10.13 -4.92
CA SER A 84 0.13 9.01 -4.00
C SER A 84 0.94 9.42 -2.76
N ILE A 85 1.76 10.49 -2.84
CA ILE A 85 2.57 10.97 -1.71
C ILE A 85 1.69 11.55 -0.60
N SER A 86 0.46 11.94 -0.90
CA SER A 86 -0.49 12.47 0.07
C SER A 86 -1.47 11.40 0.58
N ASN A 87 -1.40 10.17 0.07
CA ASN A 87 -2.28 9.08 0.47
C ASN A 87 -1.61 8.20 1.53
N ILE A 88 -2.07 8.32 2.78
CA ILE A 88 -1.52 7.57 3.94
C ILE A 88 -1.56 6.04 3.79
N ASN A 89 -2.41 5.52 2.90
CA ASN A 89 -2.48 4.09 2.63
C ASN A 89 -1.36 3.58 1.71
N TYR A 90 -0.57 4.49 1.12
CA TYR A 90 0.49 4.17 0.18
C TYR A 90 1.86 4.46 0.80
N THR A 91 2.83 3.58 0.54
CA THR A 91 4.19 3.70 1.10
C THR A 91 4.88 5.02 0.71
N ALA A 92 4.51 5.59 -0.45
CA ALA A 92 4.99 6.90 -0.90
C ALA A 92 4.74 8.02 0.12
N SER A 93 3.65 7.95 0.90
CA SER A 93 3.33 8.99 1.89
C SER A 93 4.30 9.07 3.06
N ALA A 94 4.97 7.97 3.41
CA ALA A 94 6.05 7.98 4.39
C ALA A 94 7.31 8.72 3.88
N HIS A 95 7.34 9.06 2.59
CA HIS A 95 8.45 9.73 1.91
C HIS A 95 8.00 11.06 1.28
N ALA A 96 6.93 11.68 1.76
CA ALA A 96 6.33 12.88 1.16
C ALA A 96 7.31 14.07 1.06
N ASP A 97 8.30 14.14 1.96
CA ASP A 97 9.32 15.19 1.96
C ASP A 97 10.47 14.94 0.96
N MET A 98 10.46 13.80 0.25
CA MET A 98 11.48 13.43 -0.73
C MET A 98 11.04 13.75 -2.16
N GLY A 99 11.97 14.27 -2.96
CA GLY A 99 11.74 14.41 -4.41
C GLY A 99 11.78 13.07 -5.15
N CYS A 100 11.17 12.99 -6.34
CA CYS A 100 11.06 11.75 -7.12
C CYS A 100 12.41 11.05 -7.36
N LEU A 101 13.48 11.83 -7.56
CA LEU A 101 14.84 11.33 -7.81
C LEU A 101 15.53 10.77 -6.56
N ALA A 102 14.95 10.92 -5.36
CA ALA A 102 15.45 10.25 -4.17
C ALA A 102 15.39 8.73 -4.32
N CYS A 103 14.37 8.23 -5.03
CA CYS A 103 14.19 6.81 -5.35
C CYS A 103 14.52 6.49 -6.81
N HIS A 104 14.11 7.35 -7.75
CA HIS A 104 14.32 7.15 -9.19
C HIS A 104 15.68 7.66 -9.66
N LYS A 105 16.76 7.02 -9.19
CA LYS A 105 18.14 7.50 -9.40
C LYS A 105 18.72 7.20 -10.79
N ASP A 106 18.10 6.32 -11.57
CA ASP A 106 18.57 5.97 -12.92
C ASP A 106 18.19 7.07 -13.93
N THR A 107 18.93 8.16 -13.92
CA THR A 107 18.68 9.33 -14.77
C THR A 107 18.85 9.02 -16.26
N ASP A 108 19.78 8.14 -16.62
CA ASP A 108 20.03 7.75 -18.02
C ASP A 108 18.89 6.86 -18.55
N GLY A 109 18.42 5.92 -17.73
CA GLY A 109 17.23 5.13 -18.01
C GLY A 109 15.98 6.00 -18.11
N LEU A 110 15.83 6.98 -17.22
CA LEU A 110 14.75 7.97 -17.28
C LEU A 110 14.80 8.77 -18.58
N ALA A 111 15.96 9.28 -19.00
CA ALA A 111 16.11 9.99 -20.27
C ALA A 111 15.66 9.12 -21.46
N THR A 112 16.08 7.84 -21.45
CA THR A 112 15.72 6.88 -22.51
C THR A 112 14.21 6.65 -22.61
N VAL A 113 13.51 6.48 -21.48
CA VAL A 113 12.05 6.27 -21.51
C VAL A 113 11.28 7.55 -21.84
N HIS A 114 11.77 8.72 -21.44
CA HIS A 114 11.15 9.99 -21.81
C HIS A 114 11.31 10.27 -23.31
N GLU A 115 12.47 9.97 -23.90
CA GLU A 115 12.65 10.07 -25.35
C GLU A 115 11.67 9.13 -26.10
N ALA A 116 11.56 7.88 -25.64
CA ALA A 116 10.61 6.93 -26.22
C ALA A 116 9.15 7.36 -26.04
N ALA A 117 8.82 8.09 -24.96
CA ALA A 117 7.48 8.59 -24.69
C ALA A 117 7.03 9.65 -25.70
N LYS A 118 7.95 10.47 -26.24
CA LYS A 118 7.62 11.52 -27.25
C LYS A 118 6.92 10.96 -28.49
N SER A 119 7.26 9.73 -28.86
CA SER A 119 6.72 9.06 -30.05
C SER A 119 5.71 7.95 -29.70
N SER A 120 5.31 7.84 -28.44
CA SER A 120 4.39 6.81 -27.97
C SER A 120 2.95 7.31 -27.98
N ASN A 121 2.01 6.40 -28.29
CA ASN A 121 0.60 6.70 -28.08
C ASN A 121 0.29 6.75 -26.57
N PRO A 122 -0.69 7.57 -26.14
CA PRO A 122 -1.22 7.49 -24.79
C PRO A 122 -1.60 6.05 -24.43
N GLY A 123 -1.12 5.56 -23.27
CA GLY A 123 -1.35 4.19 -22.82
C GLY A 123 -0.34 3.14 -23.32
N THR A 124 0.58 3.48 -24.23
CA THR A 124 1.66 2.58 -24.69
C THR A 124 3.05 2.95 -24.13
N ILE A 125 3.11 3.91 -23.21
CA ILE A 125 4.36 4.42 -22.64
C ILE A 125 5.06 3.29 -21.88
N LYS A 126 6.31 3.01 -22.26
CA LYS A 126 7.14 2.03 -21.57
C LYS A 126 7.57 2.62 -20.23
N LYS A 127 7.19 1.97 -19.13
CA LYS A 127 7.72 2.29 -17.81
C LYS A 127 9.21 1.93 -17.75
N LEU A 128 9.97 2.67 -16.94
CA LEU A 128 11.34 2.28 -16.60
C LEU A 128 11.32 0.87 -16.00
N LYS A 129 12.15 -0.01 -16.54
CA LYS A 129 12.21 -1.41 -16.11
C LYS A 129 13.06 -1.49 -14.85
N ASN A 130 12.49 -2.01 -13.76
CA ASN A 130 13.14 -2.08 -12.44
C ASN A 130 13.62 -0.70 -11.94
N PRO A 131 12.74 0.27 -11.74
CA PRO A 131 13.12 1.66 -11.51
C PRO A 131 13.89 1.91 -10.21
N ILE A 132 13.86 0.94 -9.28
CA ILE A 132 14.40 1.07 -7.93
C ILE A 132 15.10 -0.26 -7.60
N THR A 133 16.37 -0.19 -7.22
CA THR A 133 17.12 -1.33 -6.69
C THR A 133 17.07 -1.34 -5.16
N ASN A 134 17.40 -2.47 -4.53
CA ASN A 134 17.42 -2.56 -3.07
C ASN A 134 18.44 -1.59 -2.47
N GLU A 135 19.57 -1.34 -3.13
CA GLU A 135 20.62 -0.43 -2.68
C GLU A 135 20.08 0.99 -2.45
N VAL A 136 19.12 1.45 -3.27
CA VAL A 136 18.47 2.75 -3.08
C VAL A 136 17.75 2.78 -1.73
N CYS A 137 16.96 1.74 -1.42
CA CYS A 137 16.26 1.63 -0.14
C CYS A 137 17.26 1.52 1.02
N LEU A 138 18.21 0.60 0.92
CA LEU A 138 19.18 0.28 1.98
C LEU A 138 20.11 1.47 2.30
N SER A 139 20.30 2.41 1.37
CA SER A 139 21.09 3.63 1.61
C SER A 139 20.54 4.52 2.73
N CYS A 140 19.22 4.47 2.98
CA CYS A 140 18.56 5.17 4.08
C CYS A 140 18.08 4.20 5.18
N HIS A 141 17.63 3.01 4.79
CA HIS A 141 17.01 2.05 5.70
C HIS A 141 18.01 1.10 6.41
N GLY A 142 19.27 1.11 6.00
CA GLY A 142 20.31 0.24 6.57
C GLY A 142 20.30 -1.16 5.96
N SER A 143 20.89 -2.13 6.65
CA SER A 143 21.00 -3.52 6.18
C SER A 143 19.74 -4.34 6.48
N TYR A 144 19.56 -5.48 5.79
CA TYR A 144 18.50 -6.45 6.12
C TYR A 144 18.53 -6.90 7.58
N ALA A 145 19.71 -7.09 8.17
CA ALA A 145 19.83 -7.44 9.58
C ALA A 145 19.34 -6.32 10.51
N ALA A 146 19.65 -5.06 10.18
CA ALA A 146 19.16 -3.91 10.95
C ALA A 146 17.64 -3.75 10.82
N LEU A 147 17.08 -4.03 9.64
CA LEU A 147 15.64 -4.03 9.41
C LEU A 147 14.96 -5.16 10.17
N ALA A 148 15.51 -6.37 10.13
CA ALA A 148 15.02 -7.53 10.89
C ALA A 148 14.94 -7.22 12.39
N GLU A 149 15.97 -6.62 12.96
CA GLU A 149 15.98 -6.25 14.38
C GLU A 149 14.93 -5.17 14.70
N GLN A 150 14.81 -4.14 13.85
CA GLN A 150 13.81 -3.08 14.02
C GLN A 150 12.36 -3.61 13.93
N THR A 151 12.11 -4.62 13.10
CA THR A 151 10.78 -5.20 12.90
C THR A 151 10.52 -6.48 13.67
N LYS A 152 11.37 -6.84 14.65
CA LYS A 152 11.25 -8.11 15.40
C LYS A 152 9.93 -8.31 16.13
N ASN A 153 9.25 -7.22 16.48
CA ASN A 153 7.95 -7.24 17.17
C ASN A 153 6.77 -6.97 16.22
N SER A 154 7.01 -6.90 14.90
CA SER A 154 5.94 -6.69 13.93
C SER A 154 5.04 -7.91 13.85
N ILE A 155 3.73 -7.68 13.88
CA ILE A 155 2.70 -8.70 13.73
C ILE A 155 2.02 -8.66 12.34
N VAL A 156 2.54 -7.85 11.42
CA VAL A 156 1.91 -7.60 10.11
C VAL A 156 1.76 -8.88 9.27
N LEU A 157 2.71 -9.81 9.42
CA LEU A 157 2.63 -11.14 8.83
C LEU A 157 2.21 -12.13 9.92
N THR A 158 0.90 -12.22 10.11
CA THR A 158 0.25 -13.28 10.89
C THR A 158 -0.56 -14.14 9.93
N ASP A 159 -0.33 -15.44 9.94
CA ASP A 159 -1.03 -16.39 9.06
C ASP A 159 -2.40 -16.82 9.64
N GLU A 160 -3.13 -17.69 8.93
CA GLU A 160 -4.47 -18.14 9.36
C GLU A 160 -4.43 -19.01 10.63
N ASP A 161 -3.28 -19.59 10.99
CA ASP A 161 -3.07 -20.39 12.19
C ASP A 161 -2.56 -19.56 13.40
N GLY A 162 -2.32 -18.26 13.19
CA GLY A 162 -1.81 -17.33 14.20
C GLY A 162 -0.29 -17.31 14.33
N THR A 163 0.44 -17.94 13.40
CA THR A 163 1.89 -17.87 13.33
C THR A 163 2.31 -16.48 12.88
N VAL A 164 3.12 -15.83 13.72
CA VAL A 164 3.71 -14.53 13.41
C VAL A 164 5.12 -14.72 12.88
N VAL A 165 5.42 -14.15 11.71
CA VAL A 165 6.77 -14.10 11.15
C VAL A 165 7.22 -12.66 10.96
N ASN A 166 8.52 -12.42 11.15
CA ASN A 166 9.09 -11.10 10.92
C ASN A 166 9.29 -10.87 9.41
N PRO A 167 8.70 -9.81 8.81
CA PRO A 167 8.77 -9.56 7.38
C PRO A 167 10.19 -9.35 6.83
N HIS A 168 11.16 -8.98 7.68
CA HIS A 168 12.55 -8.74 7.27
C HIS A 168 13.53 -9.79 7.80
N ALA A 169 13.06 -10.79 8.56
CA ALA A 169 13.88 -11.92 8.99
C ALA A 169 13.44 -13.20 8.27
N ILE A 170 13.45 -13.16 6.93
CA ILE A 170 13.00 -14.28 6.10
C ILE A 170 13.95 -15.47 6.31
N PRO A 171 13.42 -16.68 6.59
CA PRO A 171 14.26 -17.86 6.83
C PRO A 171 15.14 -18.19 5.63
N VAL A 172 16.45 -18.27 5.83
CA VAL A 172 17.41 -18.61 4.77
C VAL A 172 17.33 -20.11 4.47
N ASN A 173 16.84 -20.46 3.28
CA ASN A 173 16.82 -21.82 2.78
C ASN A 173 16.90 -21.82 1.24
N LYS A 174 16.83 -22.99 0.59
CA LYS A 174 16.95 -23.08 -0.88
C LYS A 174 15.80 -22.44 -1.67
N LYS A 175 14.67 -22.13 -1.03
CA LYS A 175 13.45 -21.61 -1.66
C LYS A 175 13.24 -20.13 -1.41
N HIS A 176 13.74 -19.61 -0.30
CA HIS A 176 13.71 -18.19 -0.01
C HIS A 176 14.97 -17.50 -0.54
N ASP A 177 14.76 -16.42 -1.28
CA ASP A 177 15.82 -15.45 -1.53
C ASP A 177 16.22 -14.81 -0.18
N PRO A 178 17.49 -14.85 0.23
CA PRO A 178 17.94 -14.15 1.44
C PRO A 178 17.85 -12.62 1.31
N ASN A 179 17.74 -12.07 0.09
CA ASN A 179 17.68 -10.64 -0.18
C ASN A 179 16.59 -10.31 -1.22
N PRO A 180 15.30 -10.60 -0.94
CA PRO A 180 14.24 -10.34 -1.89
C PRO A 180 14.14 -8.84 -2.21
N LYS A 181 13.61 -8.49 -3.38
CA LYS A 181 13.48 -7.07 -3.74
C LYS A 181 12.49 -6.40 -2.81
N CYS A 182 12.84 -5.22 -2.28
CA CYS A 182 11.94 -4.44 -1.42
C CYS A 182 10.59 -4.21 -2.11
N THR A 183 10.61 -3.98 -3.43
CA THR A 183 9.43 -3.72 -4.26
C THR A 183 8.56 -4.95 -4.54
N ASP A 184 9.03 -6.17 -4.22
CA ASP A 184 8.21 -7.37 -4.39
C ASP A 184 7.06 -7.35 -3.38
N CYS A 185 7.34 -6.97 -2.13
CA CYS A 185 6.35 -6.79 -1.06
C CYS A 185 5.81 -5.35 -0.98
N HIS A 186 6.68 -4.34 -1.00
CA HIS A 186 6.28 -2.95 -0.83
C HIS A 186 5.89 -2.32 -2.17
N LYS A 187 4.61 -2.00 -2.34
CA LYS A 187 4.17 -1.13 -3.45
C LYS A 187 4.23 0.32 -2.99
N ILE A 188 4.90 1.16 -3.79
CA ILE A 188 5.24 2.52 -3.37
C ILE A 188 4.07 3.48 -3.62
N HIS A 189 3.64 3.59 -4.88
CA HIS A 189 2.59 4.51 -5.31
C HIS A 189 1.18 3.90 -5.29
N THR A 190 1.03 2.69 -4.76
CA THR A 190 -0.26 2.00 -4.64
C THR A 190 -0.33 1.27 -3.31
N GLY A 191 -1.54 0.92 -2.89
CA GLY A 191 -1.73 0.06 -1.72
C GLY A 191 -1.15 -1.33 -1.98
N SER A 192 -0.68 -1.97 -0.92
CA SER A 192 -0.22 -3.35 -0.94
C SER A 192 -0.75 -4.07 0.28
N ASP A 193 -1.25 -5.29 0.07
CA ASP A 193 -1.39 -6.26 1.16
C ASP A 193 0.01 -6.82 1.47
N PRO A 194 0.54 -6.61 2.69
CA PRO A 194 1.84 -7.11 3.11
C PRO A 194 1.99 -8.63 2.95
N GLN A 195 0.89 -9.38 2.99
CA GLN A 195 0.89 -10.84 2.94
C GLN A 195 0.83 -11.40 1.52
N ALA A 196 0.40 -10.59 0.54
CA ALA A 196 0.15 -11.05 -0.82
C ALA A 196 1.37 -11.68 -1.47
N TYR A 197 2.58 -11.15 -1.23
CA TYR A 197 3.82 -11.74 -1.73
C TYR A 197 4.04 -13.14 -1.15
N CYS A 198 3.93 -13.29 0.16
CA CYS A 198 4.12 -14.56 0.86
C CYS A 198 3.14 -15.62 0.33
N TYR A 199 1.88 -15.23 0.10
CA TYR A 199 0.83 -16.14 -0.37
C TYR A 199 0.94 -16.56 -1.84
N THR A 200 1.87 -15.98 -2.60
CA THR A 200 2.19 -16.52 -3.94
C THR A 200 2.81 -17.91 -3.87
N CYS A 201 3.49 -18.23 -2.76
CA CYS A 201 4.04 -19.56 -2.47
C CYS A 201 3.28 -20.24 -1.32
N HIS A 202 2.91 -19.49 -0.27
CA HIS A 202 2.10 -19.96 0.85
C HIS A 202 0.61 -19.82 0.54
N HIS A 203 0.13 -20.49 -0.51
CA HIS A 203 -1.25 -20.34 -1.00
C HIS A 203 -2.30 -20.93 -0.05
N THR A 204 -1.90 -21.79 0.89
CA THR A 204 -2.73 -22.22 2.03
C THR A 204 -2.80 -21.18 3.13
N LYS A 205 -2.05 -20.09 3.00
CA LYS A 205 -1.92 -18.99 3.96
C LYS A 205 -1.48 -19.45 5.35
N THR A 206 -0.54 -20.38 5.36
CA THR A 206 0.16 -20.88 6.55
C THR A 206 1.66 -20.73 6.32
N PHE A 207 2.42 -20.28 7.31
CA PHE A 207 3.87 -20.05 7.20
C PHE A 207 4.72 -21.26 7.62
N GLU A 208 4.07 -22.35 8.05
CA GLU A 208 4.75 -23.61 8.39
C GLU A 208 5.56 -24.13 7.19
N CYS A 209 6.85 -24.35 7.40
CA CYS A 209 7.76 -24.82 6.37
C CYS A 209 7.63 -26.35 6.17
N TYR A 210 7.99 -26.83 4.98
CA TYR A 210 8.08 -28.26 4.65
C TYR A 210 6.77 -29.07 4.74
N THR A 211 5.62 -28.40 4.93
CA THR A 211 4.31 -29.07 4.89
C THR A 211 3.88 -29.38 3.45
N CYS A 212 4.28 -28.55 2.47
CA CYS A 212 3.85 -28.67 1.08
C CYS A 212 5.01 -28.75 0.06
N HIS A 213 6.18 -28.19 0.37
CA HIS A 213 7.34 -28.14 -0.54
C HIS A 213 8.65 -28.43 0.21
N GLU A 214 9.52 -29.23 -0.43
CA GLU A 214 10.90 -29.53 0.01
C GLU A 214 11.92 -28.54 -0.56
#